data_AF-A0A841VTW3-F1
#
_entry.id   AF-A0A841VTW3-F1
#
_cell.length_a   1.000
_cell.length_b   1.000
_cell.length_c   1.000
_cell.angle_alpha   90.00
_cell.angle_beta   90.00
_cell.angle_gamma   90.00
#
_symmetry.space_group_name_H-M   'P 1'
#
loop_
_entity.id
_entity.type
_entity.pdbx_description
1 polymer ?
#
loop_
_entity_poly.entity_id
_entity_poly.type
_entity_poly.pdbx_seq_one_letter_code
_entity_poly.pdbx_strand_id
1 'polypeptide(L)'
;MNTTWQGIIQVIEVGLPMRVQQFLAQSPSLQPIQPAVNQGIADVQGIVQQIILFTPRLLGAVAILLVGWLIAAIAAAVTQGILKRTNIDNRIAAGITGRQDVPQVEKLISSLVFWSIILLTAVAVLQTLDLEVASRPLNNFLNQLIGFLPNLVGAGILLATAWFLATIVKIITVRSLQAFNLDERLNPEPEDSAPSLNQLSLSETIANALYWFIFLLFLAPVLDSLGLRQALQPVQALITQVLLVLPNILAAILIAVVGWFIANVVRRIVTNLLATTGIDHLGSRLGLSASAGVQPLSSILGTIVYVLILIPVAIAALNALRIDAISVPAIAMLQQVLNALPAIFTAVAILIVAYFVGRFIADLVTSILTNLGFNNIFTILGLTTPSRRIEISTEPTTAHIPSRTPSEFVGIVALVGIMLFATVAAVNILNIPALTALVSGIVIIFGRILAGLVIFAIGLFLANLAFNIITSSGERQAEILGQVARIAIIALVSAMALQQIGVASDIVNLAFGLLLGAIAVAIALAFGLGGRDIAREQVQEWLNSFKGRN
;
A
#
# COMPACT_ATOMS: atom_id res chain seq x y z
N MET A 1 13.51 3.28 0.08
CA MET A 1 14.90 3.79 0.15
C MET A 1 15.66 3.26 -1.06
N ASN A 2 15.89 4.08 -2.09
CA ASN A 2 17.09 4.12 -2.94
C ASN A 2 16.85 5.00 -4.18
N THR A 3 17.21 6.27 -4.09
CA THR A 3 17.26 7.20 -5.24
C THR A 3 18.33 8.26 -4.98
N THR A 4 19.61 7.96 -5.21
CA THR A 4 20.70 8.97 -5.22
C THR A 4 21.89 8.66 -6.15
N TRP A 5 21.81 7.73 -7.10
CA TRP A 5 22.96 7.37 -7.96
C TRP A 5 22.71 7.42 -9.49
N GLN A 6 22.03 8.45 -10.00
CA GLN A 6 21.89 8.69 -11.44
C GLN A 6 22.29 10.11 -11.85
N GLY A 7 23.58 10.44 -11.80
CA GLY A 7 24.06 11.75 -12.27
C GLY A 7 25.47 11.81 -12.84
N ILE A 8 26.21 10.70 -12.99
CA ILE A 8 27.65 10.76 -13.35
C ILE A 8 28.03 9.97 -14.61
N ILE A 9 27.08 9.40 -15.36
CA ILE A 9 27.44 8.73 -16.63
C ILE A 9 26.49 9.13 -17.74
N GLN A 10 26.88 10.17 -18.48
CA GLN A 10 26.61 10.36 -19.92
C GLN A 10 27.27 11.67 -20.37
N VAL A 11 28.54 11.62 -20.81
CA VAL A 11 29.08 12.29 -22.02
C VAL A 11 30.49 11.71 -22.28
N ILE A 12 30.58 10.52 -22.87
CA ILE A 12 31.74 10.11 -23.67
C ILE A 12 31.17 9.43 -24.91
N GLU A 13 30.94 10.20 -25.97
CA GLU A 13 31.09 9.74 -27.34
C GLU A 13 31.16 10.96 -28.29
N VAL A 14 32.25 10.99 -29.06
CA VAL A 14 32.45 11.57 -30.39
C VAL A 14 32.04 13.03 -30.63
N GLY A 15 33.05 13.88 -30.79
CA GLY A 15 32.89 15.21 -31.38
C GLY A 15 34.14 16.08 -31.28
N LEU A 16 35.24 15.69 -31.94
CA LEU A 16 36.31 16.62 -32.29
C LEU A 16 35.80 17.51 -33.44
N PRO A 17 35.73 18.84 -33.24
CA PRO A 17 36.20 19.72 -34.31
C PRO A 17 37.08 20.87 -33.79
N MET A 18 38.25 20.99 -34.43
CA MET A 18 38.83 22.26 -34.87
C MET A 18 38.94 23.42 -33.86
N ARG A 19 39.61 23.22 -32.73
CA ARG A 19 40.26 24.35 -32.00
C ARG A 19 41.71 24.11 -31.58
N VAL A 20 42.25 22.92 -31.83
CA VAL A 20 43.63 22.58 -31.43
C VAL A 20 44.66 22.84 -32.55
N GLN A 21 44.22 23.13 -33.78
CA GLN A 21 45.12 23.47 -34.90
C GLN A 21 45.42 24.98 -35.04
N GLN A 22 44.69 25.87 -34.37
CA GLN A 22 45.04 27.30 -34.31
C GLN A 22 46.09 27.62 -33.24
N PHE A 23 46.37 26.68 -32.33
CA PHE A 23 47.37 26.85 -31.28
C PHE A 23 48.81 26.45 -31.70
N LEU A 24 48.98 25.86 -32.89
CA LEU A 24 50.30 25.47 -33.41
C LEU A 24 50.70 26.22 -34.69
N ALA A 25 49.91 27.18 -35.15
CA ALA A 25 50.13 27.91 -36.42
C ALA A 25 50.32 29.43 -36.25
N GLN A 26 50.73 29.87 -35.07
CA GLN A 26 51.24 31.23 -34.86
C GLN A 26 52.51 31.16 -34.03
N SER A 27 53.59 30.67 -34.63
CA SER A 27 54.94 31.03 -34.22
C SER A 27 55.21 32.46 -34.69
N PRO A 28 55.31 33.47 -33.81
CA PRO A 28 55.87 34.75 -34.20
C PRO A 28 57.33 34.49 -34.58
N SER A 29 57.67 34.87 -35.81
CA SER A 29 59.03 34.93 -36.34
C SER A 29 60.00 35.53 -35.32
N LEU A 30 61.14 34.85 -35.11
CA LEU A 30 62.27 35.34 -34.33
C LEU A 30 62.70 36.73 -34.81
N GLN A 31 62.29 37.76 -34.07
CA GLN A 31 62.84 39.11 -34.17
C GLN A 31 64.18 39.15 -33.41
N PRO A 32 65.12 40.05 -33.79
CA PRO A 32 66.51 39.99 -33.32
C PRO A 32 66.62 40.10 -31.80
N ILE A 33 67.49 39.29 -31.21
CA ILE A 33 67.84 39.33 -29.79
C ILE A 33 68.38 40.72 -29.45
N GLN A 34 67.54 41.55 -28.81
CA GLN A 34 67.91 42.74 -28.03
C GLN A 34 66.86 42.97 -26.92
N PRO A 35 67.27 43.17 -25.65
CA PRO A 35 67.92 42.20 -24.78
C PRO A 35 66.91 41.58 -23.79
N ALA A 36 66.82 40.24 -23.73
CA ALA A 36 66.06 39.52 -22.69
C ALA A 36 66.58 39.82 -21.26
N VAL A 37 67.78 40.39 -21.16
CA VAL A 37 68.36 40.90 -19.91
C VAL A 37 67.57 42.10 -19.38
N ASN A 38 67.01 42.97 -20.23
CA ASN A 38 66.23 44.11 -19.74
C ASN A 38 64.80 43.72 -19.31
N GLN A 39 64.21 42.67 -19.88
CA GLN A 39 62.94 42.12 -19.41
C GLN A 39 63.12 41.35 -18.09
N GLY A 40 64.14 40.50 -17.99
CA GLY A 40 64.48 39.85 -16.71
C GLY A 40 64.88 40.84 -15.61
N ILE A 41 65.59 41.91 -15.95
CA ILE A 41 65.88 43.00 -15.01
C ILE A 41 64.61 43.82 -14.69
N ALA A 42 63.70 44.07 -15.63
CA ALA A 42 62.43 44.75 -15.36
C ALA A 42 61.47 43.89 -14.52
N ASP A 43 61.46 42.57 -14.70
CA ASP A 43 60.68 41.63 -13.90
C ASP A 43 61.26 41.50 -12.48
N VAL A 44 62.59 41.40 -12.36
CA VAL A 44 63.26 41.43 -11.05
C VAL A 44 63.11 42.80 -10.38
N GLN A 45 63.18 43.90 -11.12
CA GLN A 45 62.90 45.25 -10.60
C GLN A 45 61.43 45.40 -10.21
N GLY A 46 60.49 44.77 -10.93
CA GLY A 46 59.07 44.72 -10.58
C GLY A 46 58.82 43.92 -9.31
N ILE A 47 59.46 42.76 -9.15
CA ILE A 47 59.41 41.94 -7.92
C ILE A 47 60.06 42.69 -6.75
N VAL A 48 61.21 43.33 -6.97
CA VAL A 48 61.89 44.14 -5.95
C VAL A 48 61.05 45.37 -5.58
N GLN A 49 60.41 46.04 -6.54
CA GLN A 49 59.47 47.15 -6.26
C GLN A 49 58.23 46.66 -5.50
N GLN A 50 57.69 45.49 -5.83
CA GLN A 50 56.60 44.88 -5.05
C GLN A 50 57.04 44.55 -3.62
N ILE A 51 58.25 44.02 -3.41
CA ILE A 51 58.81 43.78 -2.07
C ILE A 51 59.01 45.09 -1.29
N ILE A 52 59.52 46.13 -1.97
CA ILE A 52 59.72 47.47 -1.37
C ILE A 52 58.39 48.10 -0.98
N LEU A 53 57.33 47.93 -1.78
CA LEU A 53 55.98 48.41 -1.46
C LEU A 53 55.26 47.53 -0.42
N PHE A 54 55.61 46.26 -0.31
CA PHE A 54 55.07 45.33 0.68
C PHE A 54 55.68 45.53 2.07
N THR A 55 56.93 45.97 2.16
CA THR A 55 57.65 46.15 3.45
C THR A 55 56.95 47.14 4.39
N PRO A 56 56.52 48.34 3.95
CA PRO A 56 55.73 49.25 4.80
C PRO A 56 54.38 48.66 5.24
N ARG A 57 53.72 47.89 4.38
CA ARG A 57 52.41 47.27 4.68
C ARG A 57 52.53 46.15 5.69
N LEU A 58 53.60 45.35 5.62
CA LEU A 58 53.93 44.36 6.64
C LEU A 58 54.15 45.01 8.01
N LEU A 59 54.91 46.11 8.07
CA LEU A 59 55.09 46.85 9.32
C LEU A 59 53.78 47.41 9.84
N GLY A 60 52.93 47.97 8.96
CA GLY A 60 51.59 48.44 9.32
C GLY A 60 50.70 47.33 9.88
N ALA A 61 50.68 46.17 9.23
CA ALA A 61 49.97 44.98 9.69
C ALA A 61 50.44 44.50 11.07
N VAL A 62 51.76 44.43 11.30
CA VAL A 62 52.32 44.05 12.61
C VAL A 62 51.92 45.06 13.69
N ALA A 63 51.96 46.36 13.38
CA ALA A 63 51.53 47.40 14.32
C ALA A 63 50.04 47.25 14.68
N ILE A 64 49.16 47.02 13.69
CA ILE A 64 47.73 46.79 13.92
C ILE A 64 47.50 45.54 14.77
N LEU A 65 48.25 44.46 14.53
CA LEU A 65 48.12 43.23 15.30
C LEU A 65 48.48 43.42 16.79
N LEU A 66 49.58 44.14 17.07
CA LEU A 66 50.00 44.45 18.43
C LEU A 66 48.98 45.34 19.16
N VAL A 67 48.51 46.40 18.48
CA VAL A 67 47.49 47.31 19.03
C VAL A 67 46.17 46.57 19.26
N GLY A 68 45.71 45.78 18.29
CA GLY A 68 44.46 45.03 18.39
C GLY A 68 44.48 43.95 19.47
N TRP A 69 45.62 43.28 19.69
CA TRP A 69 45.78 42.33 20.81
C TRP A 69 45.66 43.00 22.17
N LEU A 70 46.27 44.19 22.33
CA LEU A 70 46.15 44.97 23.56
C LEU A 70 44.69 45.40 23.81
N ILE A 71 44.01 45.92 22.79
CA ILE A 71 42.59 46.31 22.87
C ILE A 71 41.73 45.11 23.24
N ALA A 72 41.96 43.95 22.63
CA ALA A 72 41.22 42.71 22.91
C ALA A 72 41.36 42.30 24.39
N ALA A 73 42.58 42.32 24.93
CA ALA A 73 42.85 41.96 26.31
C ALA A 73 42.14 42.88 27.31
N ILE A 74 42.19 44.20 27.07
CA ILE A 74 41.53 45.20 27.90
C ILE A 74 40.01 45.02 27.85
N ALA A 75 39.42 44.94 26.66
CA ALA A 75 37.98 44.78 26.48
C ALA A 75 37.45 43.49 27.13
N ALA A 76 38.18 42.38 27.00
CA ALA A 76 37.84 41.13 27.64
C ALA A 76 37.85 41.22 29.18
N ALA A 77 38.88 41.87 29.75
CA ALA A 77 38.98 42.07 31.19
C ALA A 77 37.85 42.97 31.74
N VAL A 78 37.52 44.06 31.03
CA VAL A 78 36.40 44.95 31.38
C VAL A 78 35.07 44.19 31.34
N THR A 79 34.83 43.44 30.25
CA THR A 79 33.62 42.63 30.09
C THR A 79 33.48 41.61 31.20
N GLN A 80 34.55 40.88 31.52
CA GLN A 80 34.55 39.92 32.63
C GLN A 80 34.24 40.59 33.98
N GLY A 81 34.79 41.78 34.23
CA GLY A 81 34.54 42.55 35.44
C GLY A 81 33.08 42.97 35.60
N ILE A 82 32.42 43.37 34.50
CA ILE A 82 31.00 43.73 34.49
C ILE A 82 30.13 42.49 34.72
N LEU A 83 30.39 41.38 34.04
CA LEU A 83 29.57 40.18 34.16
C LEU A 83 29.63 39.56 35.56
N LYS A 84 30.81 39.52 36.19
CA LYS A 84 30.97 39.05 37.58
C LYS A 84 30.14 39.84 38.59
N ARG A 85 29.83 41.12 38.31
CA ARG A 85 28.95 41.92 39.17
C ARG A 85 27.47 41.55 39.05
N THR A 86 27.09 40.79 38.02
CA THR A 86 25.68 40.57 37.65
C THR A 86 25.09 39.25 38.19
N ASN A 87 25.86 38.42 38.91
CA ASN A 87 25.42 37.13 39.49
C ASN A 87 24.62 36.25 38.50
N ILE A 88 25.00 36.28 37.22
CA ILE A 88 24.29 35.56 36.15
C ILE A 88 24.54 34.05 36.28
N ASP A 89 25.77 33.67 36.62
CA ASP A 89 26.18 32.32 37.02
C ASP A 89 25.25 31.65 38.03
N ASN A 90 24.96 32.33 39.15
CA ASN A 90 24.17 31.76 40.25
C ASN A 90 22.71 31.49 39.85
N ARG A 91 22.14 32.30 38.97
CA ARG A 91 20.77 32.14 38.48
C ARG A 91 20.64 30.98 37.48
N ILE A 92 21.68 30.74 36.68
CA ILE A 92 21.70 29.65 35.70
C ILE A 92 21.98 28.31 36.40
N ALA A 93 22.91 28.29 37.36
CA ALA A 93 23.23 27.09 38.16
C ALA A 93 22.01 26.54 38.92
N ALA A 94 21.18 27.44 39.47
CA ALA A 94 20.00 27.07 40.24
C ALA A 94 18.83 26.54 39.39
N GLY A 95 18.71 26.97 38.13
CA GLY A 95 17.54 26.70 37.29
C GLY A 95 17.64 25.48 36.36
N ILE A 96 18.84 25.05 35.98
CA ILE A 96 18.99 24.12 34.84
C ILE A 96 19.63 22.79 35.23
N THR A 97 20.62 22.77 36.13
CA THR A 97 21.49 21.58 36.29
C THR A 97 21.62 21.06 37.71
N GLY A 98 21.24 21.82 38.75
CA GLY A 98 21.33 21.39 40.14
C GLY A 98 22.74 20.95 40.59
N ARG A 99 23.76 21.22 39.77
CA ARG A 99 25.17 20.88 39.99
C ARG A 99 25.98 22.17 39.97
N GLN A 100 26.87 22.30 40.96
CA GLN A 100 27.71 23.48 41.15
C GLN A 100 28.83 23.63 40.11
N ASP A 101 29.13 22.58 39.33
CA ASP A 101 30.10 22.63 38.23
C ASP A 101 29.45 23.05 36.91
N VAL A 102 28.89 24.25 36.86
CA VAL A 102 28.55 24.90 35.59
C VAL A 102 29.74 25.71 35.07
N PRO A 103 30.05 25.65 33.76
CA PRO A 103 31.10 26.45 33.17
C PRO A 103 30.84 27.95 33.42
N GLN A 104 31.84 28.67 33.91
CA GLN A 104 31.77 30.11 34.20
C GLN A 104 31.42 30.89 32.93
N VAL A 105 30.14 31.27 32.81
CA VAL A 105 29.58 31.97 31.64
C VAL A 105 30.33 33.30 31.41
N GLU A 106 30.82 33.92 32.49
CA GLU A 106 31.65 35.13 32.48
C GLU A 106 32.96 34.92 31.71
N LYS A 107 33.62 33.76 31.92
CA LYS A 107 34.88 33.43 31.26
C LYS A 107 34.66 33.04 29.80
N LEU A 108 33.55 32.36 29.51
CA LEU A 108 33.15 32.05 28.13
C LEU A 108 32.88 33.33 27.33
N ILE A 109 32.06 34.24 27.87
CA ILE A 109 31.71 35.50 27.20
C ILE A 109 32.94 36.41 27.07
N SER A 110 33.77 36.54 28.11
CA SER A 110 34.98 37.37 28.02
C SER A 110 35.99 36.81 27.03
N SER A 111 36.15 35.48 26.97
CA SER A 111 36.99 34.82 25.96
C SER A 111 36.43 35.01 24.55
N LEU A 112 35.11 34.96 24.39
CA LEU A 112 34.45 35.19 23.10
C LEU A 112 34.64 36.65 22.63
N VAL A 113 34.54 37.63 23.53
CA VAL A 113 34.85 39.04 23.21
C VAL A 113 36.32 39.22 22.81
N PHE A 114 37.25 38.60 23.54
CA PHE A 114 38.68 38.61 23.18
C PHE A 114 38.89 38.08 21.76
N TRP A 115 38.39 36.87 21.46
CA TRP A 115 38.52 36.25 20.15
C TRP A 115 37.81 37.04 19.04
N SER A 116 36.67 37.67 19.33
CA SER A 116 35.96 38.52 18.37
C SER A 116 36.76 39.75 17.98
N ILE A 117 37.41 40.42 18.95
CA ILE A 117 38.27 41.58 18.70
C ILE A 117 39.56 41.16 17.98
N ILE A 118 40.13 40.00 18.33
CA ILE A 118 41.27 39.43 17.59
C ILE A 118 40.88 39.10 16.15
N LEU A 119 39.69 38.56 15.91
CA LEU A 119 39.20 38.25 14.57
C LEU A 119 38.96 39.52 13.75
N LEU A 120 38.45 40.59 14.37
CA LEU A 120 38.35 41.93 13.77
C LEU A 120 39.72 42.51 13.45
N THR A 121 40.67 42.36 14.37
CA THR A 121 42.07 42.76 14.18
C THR A 121 42.69 41.98 13.02
N ALA A 122 42.45 40.67 12.93
CA ALA A 122 42.92 39.84 11.83
C ALA A 122 42.34 40.29 10.48
N VAL A 123 41.06 40.65 10.41
CA VAL A 123 40.46 41.25 9.20
C VAL A 123 41.18 42.56 8.82
N ALA A 124 41.40 43.47 9.78
CA ALA A 124 42.09 44.73 9.54
C ALA A 124 43.54 44.54 9.08
N VAL A 125 44.24 43.56 9.64
CA VAL A 125 45.58 43.13 9.22
C VAL A 125 45.54 42.61 7.77
N LEU A 126 44.63 41.71 7.45
CA LEU A 126 44.49 41.16 6.09
C LEU A 126 44.13 42.24 5.06
N GLN A 127 43.27 43.20 5.43
CA GLN A 127 42.93 44.35 4.59
C GLN A 127 44.15 45.27 4.37
N THR A 128 44.94 45.52 5.40
CA THR A 128 46.18 46.33 5.31
C THR A 128 47.23 45.68 4.39
N LEU A 129 47.20 44.35 4.29
CA LEU A 129 48.05 43.58 3.38
C LEU A 129 47.47 43.44 1.95
N ASP A 130 46.36 44.10 1.62
CA ASP A 130 45.61 43.96 0.36
C ASP A 130 45.13 42.52 0.06
N LEU A 131 44.97 41.68 1.10
CA LEU A 131 44.46 40.31 0.97
C LEU A 131 42.92 40.29 0.95
N GLU A 132 42.31 41.06 0.03
CA GLU A 132 40.85 41.23 -0.04
C GLU A 132 40.08 39.91 -0.23
N VAL A 133 40.62 38.97 -1.00
CA VAL A 133 39.98 37.68 -1.27
C VAL A 133 39.80 36.88 0.03
N ALA A 134 40.77 36.95 0.93
CA ALA A 134 40.73 36.27 2.22
C ALA A 134 39.92 37.06 3.27
N SER A 135 39.97 38.40 3.23
CA SER A 135 39.31 39.24 4.23
C SER A 135 37.81 39.43 4.00
N ARG A 136 37.31 39.35 2.76
CA ARG A 136 35.88 39.56 2.44
C ARG A 136 34.93 38.58 3.15
N PRO A 137 35.12 37.25 3.12
CA PRO A 137 34.25 36.32 3.84
C PRO A 137 34.29 36.54 5.36
N LEU A 138 35.47 36.82 5.91
CA LEU A 138 35.66 37.07 7.34
C LEU A 138 35.00 38.38 7.78
N ASN A 139 35.07 39.42 6.95
CA ASN A 139 34.39 40.69 7.18
C ASN A 139 32.86 40.55 7.07
N ASN A 140 32.36 39.75 6.12
CA ASN A 140 30.93 39.46 6.01
C ASN A 140 30.41 38.72 7.25
N PHE A 141 31.16 37.73 7.74
CA PHE A 141 30.84 37.04 8.98
C PHE A 141 30.82 37.99 10.18
N LEU A 142 31.82 38.88 10.31
CA LEU A 142 31.85 39.90 11.37
C LEU A 142 30.65 40.83 11.31
N ASN A 143 30.31 41.34 10.13
CA ASN A 143 29.17 42.22 9.95
C ASN A 143 27.86 41.51 10.30
N GLN A 144 27.73 40.23 9.94
CA GLN A 144 26.59 39.41 10.31
C GLN A 144 26.52 39.16 11.83
N LEU A 145 27.66 38.92 12.49
CA LEU A 145 27.75 38.71 13.93
C LEU A 145 27.42 39.98 14.72
N ILE A 146 27.90 41.14 14.27
CA ILE A 146 27.55 42.45 14.85
C ILE A 146 26.07 42.75 14.65
N GLY A 147 25.53 42.47 13.45
CA GLY A 147 24.10 42.60 13.16
C GLY A 147 23.22 41.64 13.99
N PHE A 148 23.79 40.54 14.49
CA PHE A 148 23.09 39.59 15.35
C PHE A 148 22.95 40.09 16.80
N LEU A 149 23.79 41.02 17.28
CA LEU A 149 23.71 41.52 18.66
C LEU A 149 22.35 42.20 18.97
N PRO A 150 21.89 43.20 18.19
CA PRO A 150 20.57 43.81 18.41
C PRO A 150 19.43 42.79 18.32
N ASN A 151 19.54 41.87 17.36
CA ASN A 151 18.60 40.78 17.10
C ASN A 151 18.48 39.80 18.27
N LEU A 152 19.60 39.49 18.93
CA LEU A 152 19.66 38.67 20.13
C LEU A 152 18.96 39.34 21.31
N VAL A 153 19.14 40.65 21.48
CA VAL A 153 18.44 41.43 22.51
C VAL A 153 16.93 41.44 22.24
N GLY A 154 16.52 41.68 20.99
CA GLY A 154 15.11 41.62 20.59
C GLY A 154 14.46 40.27 20.88
N ALA A 155 15.15 39.18 20.53
CA ALA A 155 14.71 37.82 20.83
C ALA A 155 14.62 37.55 22.35
N GLY A 156 15.56 38.08 23.14
CA GLY A 156 15.53 37.99 24.60
C GLY A 156 14.31 38.68 25.21
N ILE A 157 13.96 39.88 24.73
CA ILE A 157 12.76 40.62 25.17
C ILE A 157 11.49 39.83 24.80
N LEU A 158 11.43 39.27 23.59
CA LEU A 158 10.30 38.46 23.15
C LEU A 158 10.14 37.18 24.00
N LEU A 159 11.24 36.51 24.35
CA LEU A 159 11.20 35.34 25.25
C LEU A 159 10.72 35.72 26.66
N ALA A 160 11.17 36.85 27.20
CA ALA A 160 10.69 37.33 28.50
C ALA A 160 9.18 37.63 28.46
N THR A 161 8.71 38.22 27.35
CA THR A 161 7.29 38.47 27.12
C THR A 161 6.50 37.17 27.00
N ALA A 162 7.03 36.19 26.27
CA ALA A 162 6.43 34.87 26.12
C ALA A 162 6.27 34.17 27.48
N TRP A 163 7.33 34.16 28.29
CA TRP A 163 7.33 33.55 29.61
C TRP A 163 6.29 34.19 30.54
N PHE A 164 6.23 35.52 30.55
CA PHE A 164 5.25 36.26 31.34
C PHE A 164 3.82 35.94 30.91
N LEU A 165 3.53 36.00 29.60
CA LEU A 165 2.21 35.71 29.06
C LEU A 165 1.80 34.24 29.30
N ALA A 166 2.71 33.30 29.08
CA ALA A 166 2.48 31.88 29.29
C ALA A 166 2.15 31.58 30.75
N THR A 167 2.85 32.21 31.69
CA THR A 167 2.61 32.05 33.13
C THR A 167 1.22 32.57 33.52
N ILE A 168 0.83 33.74 33.00
CA ILE A 168 -0.51 34.30 33.24
C ILE A 168 -1.59 33.36 32.70
N VAL A 169 -1.46 32.90 31.46
CA VAL A 169 -2.45 32.00 30.85
C VAL A 169 -2.52 30.68 31.60
N LYS A 170 -1.39 30.11 32.04
CA LYS A 170 -1.38 28.91 32.89
C LYS A 170 -2.21 29.12 34.15
N ILE A 171 -1.96 30.20 34.88
CA ILE A 171 -2.68 30.50 36.14
C ILE A 171 -4.19 30.67 35.89
N ILE A 172 -4.57 31.40 34.84
CA ILE A 172 -5.99 31.61 34.49
C ILE A 172 -6.66 30.28 34.10
N THR A 173 -5.97 29.44 33.32
CA THR A 173 -6.49 28.16 32.84
C THR A 173 -6.72 27.19 34.00
N VAL A 174 -5.73 27.02 34.88
CA VAL A 174 -5.86 26.13 36.06
C VAL A 174 -7.03 26.57 36.92
N ARG A 175 -7.11 27.87 37.25
CA ARG A 175 -8.20 28.43 38.07
C ARG A 175 -9.57 28.24 37.42
N SER A 176 -9.67 28.42 36.11
CA SER A 176 -10.93 28.26 35.38
C SER A 176 -11.36 26.80 35.35
N LEU A 177 -10.45 25.86 35.02
CA LEU A 177 -10.76 24.44 34.92
C LEU A 177 -11.11 23.82 36.29
N GLN A 178 -10.40 24.21 37.35
CA GLN A 178 -10.71 23.80 38.71
C GLN A 178 -12.08 24.32 39.17
N ALA A 179 -12.46 25.55 38.79
CA ALA A 179 -13.79 26.08 39.13
C ALA A 179 -14.95 25.29 38.51
N PHE A 180 -14.71 24.52 37.44
CA PHE A 180 -15.72 23.68 36.78
C PHE A 180 -15.73 22.21 37.27
N ASN A 181 -14.87 21.83 38.23
CA ASN A 181 -14.74 20.45 38.74
C ASN A 181 -14.66 19.40 37.60
N LEU A 182 -13.86 19.71 36.58
CA LEU A 182 -13.74 18.87 35.39
C LEU A 182 -13.03 17.55 35.69
N ASP A 183 -12.09 17.57 36.63
CA ASP A 183 -11.27 16.42 37.02
C ASP A 183 -12.16 15.35 37.72
N GLU A 184 -13.10 15.76 38.57
CA GLU A 184 -14.02 14.86 39.28
C GLU A 184 -15.07 14.20 38.36
N ARG A 185 -15.54 14.92 37.34
CA ARG A 185 -16.56 14.40 36.41
C ARG A 185 -16.01 13.40 35.40
N LEU A 186 -14.73 13.48 35.09
CA LEU A 186 -14.07 12.64 34.09
C LEU A 186 -13.34 11.45 34.71
N ASN A 187 -13.03 11.50 36.01
CA ASN A 187 -12.42 10.42 36.76
C ASN A 187 -13.34 9.97 37.91
N PRO A 188 -14.54 9.42 37.64
CA PRO A 188 -15.39 8.86 38.69
C PRO A 188 -14.63 7.70 39.34
N GLU A 189 -14.16 7.91 40.56
CA GLU A 189 -13.46 6.90 41.35
C GLU A 189 -14.36 5.65 41.50
N PRO A 190 -13.89 4.45 41.14
CA PRO A 190 -14.46 3.22 41.66
C PRO A 190 -14.14 3.17 43.16
N GLU A 191 -15.16 3.03 44.01
CA GLU A 191 -15.11 3.04 45.49
C GLU A 191 -14.06 2.11 46.14
N ASP A 192 -13.40 1.21 45.40
CA ASP A 192 -12.57 0.12 45.94
C ASP A 192 -11.08 0.12 45.51
N SER A 193 -10.55 1.18 44.89
CA SER A 193 -9.14 1.18 44.41
C SER A 193 -8.20 2.00 45.29
N ALA A 194 -7.09 1.38 45.71
CA ALA A 194 -6.01 1.98 46.49
C ALA A 194 -5.49 3.31 45.88
N PRO A 195 -4.97 4.26 46.70
CA PRO A 195 -4.59 5.59 46.23
C PRO A 195 -3.50 5.50 45.15
N SER A 196 -3.91 5.69 43.91
CA SER A 196 -3.00 5.72 42.76
C SER A 196 -2.15 6.98 42.85
N LEU A 197 -0.86 6.81 43.13
CA LEU A 197 0.17 7.87 43.25
C LEU A 197 0.41 8.68 41.95
N ASN A 198 -0.45 8.57 40.94
CA ASN A 198 -0.26 9.18 39.63
C ASN A 198 -1.58 9.63 38.98
N GLN A 199 -2.46 10.25 39.77
CA GLN A 199 -3.61 10.98 39.24
C GLN A 199 -3.10 12.26 38.56
N LEU A 200 -2.72 12.15 37.29
CA LEU A 200 -2.42 13.30 36.46
C LEU A 200 -3.69 14.15 36.33
N SER A 201 -3.73 15.30 37.02
CA SER A 201 -4.84 16.22 36.87
C SER A 201 -4.90 16.73 35.44
N LEU A 202 -6.05 16.57 34.80
CA LEU A 202 -6.26 16.97 33.41
C LEU A 202 -6.13 18.49 33.29
N SER A 203 -6.62 19.21 34.31
CA SER A 203 -6.48 20.66 34.46
C SER A 203 -5.03 21.14 34.40
N GLU A 204 -4.12 20.51 35.15
CA GLU A 204 -2.69 20.87 35.15
C GLU A 204 -2.02 20.48 33.82
N THR A 205 -2.43 19.35 33.24
CA THR A 205 -1.91 18.88 31.95
C THR A 205 -2.28 19.85 30.82
N ILE A 206 -3.54 20.28 30.74
CA ILE A 206 -4.02 21.27 29.76
C ILE A 206 -3.35 22.62 29.98
N ALA A 207 -3.21 23.07 31.22
CA ALA A 207 -2.56 24.34 31.51
C ALA A 207 -1.06 24.34 31.17
N ASN A 208 -0.36 23.23 31.43
CA ASN A 208 1.02 23.04 31.00
C ASN A 208 1.13 22.97 29.48
N ALA A 209 0.20 22.31 28.80
CA ALA A 209 0.17 22.29 27.34
C ALA A 209 -0.01 23.70 26.75
N LEU A 210 -0.91 24.51 27.30
CA LEU A 210 -1.10 25.91 26.88
C LEU A 210 0.13 26.79 27.16
N TYR A 211 0.80 26.58 28.31
CA TYR A 211 2.06 27.26 28.61
C TYR A 211 3.13 27.00 27.52
N TRP A 212 3.34 25.73 27.17
CA TRP A 212 4.26 25.35 26.10
C TRP A 212 3.80 25.81 24.73
N PHE A 213 2.49 25.79 24.46
CA PHE A 213 1.91 26.29 23.23
C PHE A 213 2.18 27.79 23.04
N ILE A 214 2.09 28.60 24.10
CA ILE A 214 2.43 30.02 24.03
C ILE A 214 3.92 30.20 23.73
N PHE A 215 4.80 29.43 24.37
CA PHE A 215 6.22 29.43 24.01
C PHE A 215 6.44 29.07 22.54
N LEU A 216 5.74 28.07 22.04
CA LEU A 216 5.79 27.66 20.63
C LEU A 216 5.24 28.74 19.69
N LEU A 217 4.21 29.49 20.09
CA LEU A 217 3.67 30.61 19.32
C LEU A 217 4.65 31.79 19.27
N PHE A 218 5.34 32.07 20.38
CA PHE A 218 6.39 33.08 20.46
C PHE A 218 7.71 32.65 19.84
N LEU A 219 7.91 31.35 19.60
CA LEU A 219 9.10 30.84 18.93
C LEU A 219 9.27 31.48 17.55
N ALA A 220 8.19 31.64 16.78
CA ALA A 220 8.23 32.27 15.46
C ALA A 220 8.80 33.71 15.48
N PRO A 221 8.23 34.66 16.25
CA PRO A 221 8.79 36.01 16.33
C PRO A 221 10.16 36.06 17.03
N VAL A 222 10.43 35.21 18.03
CA VAL A 222 11.75 35.12 18.67
C VAL A 222 12.82 34.77 17.65
N LEU A 223 12.56 33.77 16.83
CA LEU A 223 13.53 33.32 15.84
C LEU A 223 13.58 34.22 14.59
N ASP A 224 12.48 34.89 14.24
CA ASP A 224 12.46 35.95 13.21
C ASP A 224 13.35 37.13 13.65
N SER A 225 13.26 37.52 14.93
CA SER A 225 14.17 38.50 15.53
C SER A 225 15.63 38.06 15.44
N LEU A 226 15.95 36.75 15.47
CA LEU A 226 17.30 36.23 15.26
C LEU A 226 17.73 36.19 13.78
N GLY A 227 16.87 36.58 12.85
CA GLY A 227 17.17 36.55 11.40
C GLY A 227 17.14 35.15 10.78
N LEU A 228 16.53 34.16 11.45
CA LEU A 228 16.50 32.76 11.01
C LEU A 228 15.31 32.45 10.07
N ARG A 229 14.67 33.47 9.50
CA ARG A 229 13.38 33.39 8.78
C ARG A 229 13.31 32.29 7.71
N GLN A 230 14.38 32.09 6.94
CA GLN A 230 14.42 31.07 5.88
C GLN A 230 14.46 29.64 6.40
N ALA A 231 15.21 29.38 7.47
CA ALA A 231 15.29 28.04 8.08
C ALA A 231 13.98 27.61 8.75
N LEU A 232 13.06 28.57 8.95
CA LEU A 232 11.89 28.39 9.81
C LEU A 232 10.57 28.40 9.08
N GLN A 233 10.57 28.55 7.75
CA GLN A 233 9.34 28.42 6.98
C GLN A 233 8.59 27.11 7.27
N PRO A 234 9.24 25.93 7.36
CA PRO A 234 8.54 24.70 7.71
C PRO A 234 7.93 24.74 9.11
N VAL A 235 8.65 25.33 10.09
CA VAL A 235 8.16 25.46 11.47
C VAL A 235 6.99 26.44 11.55
N GLN A 236 7.06 27.57 10.85
CA GLN A 236 5.97 28.54 10.76
C GLN A 236 4.73 27.94 10.09
N ALA A 237 4.91 27.12 9.04
CA ALA A 237 3.82 26.40 8.40
C ALA A 237 3.14 25.43 9.38
N LEU A 238 3.92 24.69 10.18
CA LEU A 238 3.37 23.81 11.22
C LEU A 238 2.61 24.59 12.30
N ILE A 239 3.15 25.70 12.81
CA ILE A 239 2.45 26.54 13.79
C ILE A 239 1.13 27.07 13.21
N THR A 240 1.15 27.53 11.95
CA THR A 240 -0.05 28.03 11.25
C THR A 240 -1.08 26.92 11.07
N GLN A 241 -0.65 25.71 10.70
CA GLN A 241 -1.53 24.56 10.58
C GLN A 241 -2.17 24.19 11.93
N VAL A 242 -1.39 24.17 13.02
CA VAL A 242 -1.93 23.89 14.37
C VAL A 242 -2.98 24.93 14.75
N LEU A 243 -2.74 26.22 14.49
CA LEU A 243 -3.72 27.28 14.74
C LEU A 243 -5.01 27.12 13.93
N LEU A 244 -4.91 26.71 12.67
CA LEU A 244 -6.08 26.43 11.82
C LEU A 244 -6.85 25.17 12.24
N VAL A 245 -6.20 24.24 12.93
CA VAL A 245 -6.82 23.01 13.44
C VAL A 245 -7.63 23.26 14.72
N LEU A 246 -7.31 24.26 15.54
CA LEU A 246 -8.08 24.58 16.76
C LEU A 246 -9.60 24.74 16.53
N PRO A 247 -10.09 25.60 15.60
CA PRO A 247 -11.51 25.73 15.36
C PRO A 247 -12.14 24.43 14.82
N ASN A 248 -11.39 23.66 14.02
CA ASN A 248 -11.81 22.37 13.48
C ASN A 248 -11.96 21.31 14.57
N ILE A 249 -11.08 21.29 15.58
CA ILE A 249 -11.18 20.42 16.75
C ILE A 249 -12.49 20.72 17.49
N LEU A 250 -12.80 21.99 17.74
CA LEU A 250 -14.04 22.36 18.43
C LEU A 250 -15.27 21.92 17.63
N ALA A 251 -15.27 22.13 16.31
CA ALA A 251 -16.36 21.67 15.43
C ALA A 251 -16.50 20.14 15.46
N ALA A 252 -15.39 19.41 15.39
CA ALA A 252 -15.38 17.95 15.44
C ALA A 252 -15.90 17.40 16.78
N ILE A 253 -15.47 17.98 17.90
CA ILE A 253 -15.96 17.62 19.24
C ILE A 253 -17.47 17.88 19.33
N LEU A 254 -17.93 19.04 18.87
CA LEU A 254 -19.36 19.38 18.89
C LEU A 254 -20.17 18.37 18.06
N ILE A 255 -19.74 18.04 16.85
CA ILE A 255 -20.38 17.03 15.99
C ILE A 255 -20.38 15.65 16.67
N ALA A 256 -19.25 15.24 17.25
CA ALA A 256 -19.12 13.95 17.91
C ALA A 256 -20.05 13.83 19.13
N VAL A 257 -20.09 14.86 19.99
CA VAL A 257 -20.94 14.88 21.19
C VAL A 257 -22.42 14.87 20.81
N VAL A 258 -22.83 15.75 19.89
CA VAL A 258 -24.23 15.84 19.44
C VAL A 258 -24.65 14.55 18.75
N GLY A 259 -23.83 14.03 17.84
CA GLY A 259 -24.16 12.82 17.10
C GLY A 259 -24.14 11.56 17.98
N TRP A 260 -23.23 11.47 18.96
CA TRP A 260 -23.24 10.40 19.96
C TRP A 260 -24.50 10.46 20.83
N PHE A 261 -24.92 11.66 21.24
CA PHE A 261 -26.17 11.84 21.98
C PHE A 261 -27.37 11.37 21.16
N ILE A 262 -27.48 11.80 19.90
CA ILE A 262 -28.54 11.38 18.98
C ILE A 262 -28.53 9.86 18.80
N ALA A 263 -27.38 9.25 18.54
CA ALA A 263 -27.26 7.81 18.36
C ALA A 263 -27.75 7.03 19.59
N ASN A 264 -27.42 7.49 20.80
CA ASN A 264 -27.89 6.86 22.04
C ASN A 264 -29.39 7.02 22.25
N VAL A 265 -29.95 8.19 21.96
CA VAL A 265 -31.40 8.43 22.05
C VAL A 265 -32.13 7.50 21.08
N VAL A 266 -31.70 7.44 19.82
CA VAL A 266 -32.31 6.59 18.80
C VAL A 266 -32.18 5.11 19.15
N ARG A 267 -31.01 4.66 19.65
CA ARG A 267 -30.81 3.30 20.15
C ARG A 267 -31.86 2.92 21.19
N ARG A 268 -32.05 3.76 22.21
CA ARG A 268 -32.99 3.49 23.30
C ARG A 268 -34.42 3.44 22.79
N ILE A 269 -34.79 4.38 21.91
CA ILE A 269 -36.12 4.40 21.28
C ILE A 269 -36.35 3.09 20.51
N VAL A 270 -35.42 2.71 19.62
CA VAL A 270 -35.55 1.50 18.80
C VAL A 270 -35.58 0.24 19.67
N THR A 271 -34.67 0.08 20.63
CA THR A 271 -34.68 -1.10 21.52
C THR A 271 -36.00 -1.21 22.29
N ASN A 272 -36.49 -0.11 22.85
CA ASN A 272 -37.74 -0.12 23.62
C ASN A 272 -38.94 -0.43 22.71
N LEU A 273 -39.03 0.18 21.53
CA LEU A 273 -40.11 -0.10 20.58
C LEU A 273 -40.10 -1.57 20.14
N LEU A 274 -38.94 -2.11 19.76
CA LEU A 274 -38.82 -3.51 19.31
C LEU A 274 -39.14 -4.50 20.43
N ALA A 275 -38.69 -4.23 21.65
CA ALA A 275 -39.03 -5.04 22.82
C ALA A 275 -40.55 -5.05 23.06
N THR A 276 -41.21 -3.89 22.98
CA THR A 276 -42.68 -3.79 23.16
C THR A 276 -43.48 -4.49 22.07
N THR A 277 -42.95 -4.58 20.84
CA THR A 277 -43.60 -5.32 19.74
C THR A 277 -43.45 -6.85 19.84
N GLY A 278 -42.68 -7.36 20.82
CA GLY A 278 -42.54 -8.79 21.05
C GLY A 278 -41.55 -9.51 20.11
N ILE A 279 -40.67 -8.77 19.42
CA ILE A 279 -39.63 -9.34 18.54
C ILE A 279 -38.67 -10.27 19.32
N ASP A 280 -38.50 -10.02 20.61
CA ASP A 280 -37.72 -10.88 21.50
C ASP A 280 -38.32 -12.29 21.63
N HIS A 281 -39.65 -12.41 21.59
CA HIS A 281 -40.31 -13.71 21.60
C HIS A 281 -40.07 -14.50 20.30
N LEU A 282 -39.92 -13.83 19.15
CA LEU A 282 -39.63 -14.48 17.88
C LEU A 282 -38.23 -15.12 17.88
N GLY A 283 -37.24 -14.43 18.45
CA GLY A 283 -35.89 -14.97 18.63
C GLY A 283 -35.87 -16.21 19.53
N SER A 284 -36.68 -16.20 20.59
CA SER A 284 -36.78 -17.36 21.48
C SER A 284 -37.42 -18.60 20.82
N ARG A 285 -38.41 -18.41 19.94
CA ARG A 285 -39.02 -19.50 19.16
C ARG A 285 -38.06 -20.12 18.14
N LEU A 286 -37.04 -19.38 17.71
CA LEU A 286 -36.00 -19.83 16.80
C LEU A 286 -34.83 -20.52 17.53
N GLY A 287 -34.93 -20.74 18.85
CA GLY A 287 -33.90 -21.42 19.64
C GLY A 287 -32.68 -20.55 19.96
N LEU A 288 -32.73 -19.25 19.70
CA LEU A 288 -31.59 -18.33 19.87
C LEU A 288 -31.35 -17.89 21.33
N SER A 289 -32.21 -18.30 22.27
CA SER A 289 -32.23 -17.77 23.64
C SER A 289 -31.77 -18.75 24.73
N ALA A 290 -31.13 -19.87 24.40
CA ALA A 290 -30.83 -20.93 25.38
C ALA A 290 -29.34 -21.07 25.79
N SER A 291 -28.43 -20.25 25.28
CA SER A 291 -27.03 -20.26 25.72
C SER A 291 -26.71 -18.98 26.49
N ALA A 292 -26.23 -19.16 27.73
CA ALA A 292 -25.94 -18.09 28.68
C ALA A 292 -25.04 -17.00 28.05
N GLY A 293 -25.60 -15.81 27.82
CA GLY A 293 -24.88 -14.63 27.33
C GLY A 293 -25.39 -14.01 26.03
N VAL A 294 -26.35 -14.63 25.33
CA VAL A 294 -26.92 -14.03 24.10
C VAL A 294 -27.92 -12.93 24.46
N GLN A 295 -27.63 -11.71 24.03
CA GLN A 295 -28.48 -10.53 24.25
C GLN A 295 -29.83 -10.63 23.51
N PRO A 296 -30.93 -10.03 24.02
CA PRO A 296 -32.22 -10.04 23.33
C PRO A 296 -32.14 -9.42 21.93
N LEU A 297 -32.99 -9.88 21.02
CA LEU A 297 -32.93 -9.48 19.61
C LEU A 297 -33.20 -7.97 19.44
N SER A 298 -34.04 -7.39 20.30
CA SER A 298 -34.31 -5.96 20.39
C SER A 298 -33.07 -5.13 20.75
N SER A 299 -32.18 -5.62 21.61
CA SER A 299 -30.95 -4.89 21.97
C SER A 299 -29.87 -5.02 20.90
N ILE A 300 -29.82 -6.16 20.21
CA ILE A 300 -28.94 -6.35 19.05
C ILE A 300 -29.34 -5.37 17.94
N LEU A 301 -30.64 -5.34 17.58
CA LEU A 301 -31.16 -4.41 16.57
C LEU A 301 -30.96 -2.95 16.95
N GLY A 302 -31.19 -2.58 18.21
CA GLY A 302 -30.88 -1.22 18.68
C GLY A 302 -29.40 -0.87 18.60
N THR A 303 -28.52 -1.83 18.89
CA THR A 303 -27.07 -1.64 18.75
C THR A 303 -26.65 -1.51 17.28
N ILE A 304 -27.28 -2.25 16.36
CA ILE A 304 -27.06 -2.07 14.92
C ILE A 304 -27.46 -0.66 14.49
N VAL A 305 -28.62 -0.16 14.92
CA VAL A 305 -29.04 1.22 14.62
C VAL A 305 -28.10 2.24 15.24
N TYR A 306 -27.64 2.01 16.48
CA TYR A 306 -26.62 2.85 17.11
C TYR A 306 -25.36 2.96 16.25
N VAL A 307 -24.80 1.83 15.81
CA VAL A 307 -23.60 1.79 14.96
C VAL A 307 -23.85 2.46 13.60
N LEU A 308 -25.03 2.23 13.01
CA LEU A 308 -25.42 2.81 11.72
C LEU A 308 -25.47 4.34 11.75
N ILE A 309 -25.81 4.94 12.90
CA ILE A 309 -25.80 6.40 13.10
C ILE A 309 -24.41 6.88 13.52
N LEU A 310 -23.74 6.13 14.40
CA LEU A 310 -22.44 6.50 14.96
C LEU A 310 -21.35 6.57 13.87
N ILE A 311 -21.33 5.64 12.92
CA ILE A 311 -20.31 5.62 11.85
C ILE A 311 -20.35 6.91 11.01
N PRO A 312 -21.49 7.34 10.43
CA PRO A 312 -21.59 8.63 9.73
C PRO A 312 -21.23 9.83 10.61
N VAL A 313 -21.62 9.82 11.89
CA VAL A 313 -21.26 10.89 12.85
C VAL A 313 -19.75 10.95 13.06
N ALA A 314 -19.10 9.80 13.26
CA ALA A 314 -17.66 9.71 13.43
C ALA A 314 -16.93 10.20 12.18
N ILE A 315 -17.40 9.81 11.00
CA ILE A 315 -16.88 10.30 9.71
C ILE A 315 -17.04 11.82 9.60
N ALA A 316 -18.21 12.36 9.97
CA ALA A 316 -18.48 13.80 9.96
C ALA A 316 -17.56 14.56 10.93
N ALA A 317 -17.30 14.01 12.12
CA ALA A 317 -16.36 14.59 13.08
C ALA A 317 -14.91 14.57 12.55
N LEU A 318 -14.47 13.46 11.95
CA LEU A 318 -13.15 13.35 11.32
C LEU A 318 -12.97 14.29 10.13
N ASN A 319 -14.04 14.47 9.33
CA ASN A 319 -14.08 15.43 8.24
C ASN A 319 -14.02 16.87 8.76
N ALA A 320 -14.74 17.19 9.84
CA ALA A 320 -14.66 18.49 10.50
C ALA A 320 -13.26 18.77 11.06
N LEU A 321 -12.56 17.74 11.53
CA LEU A 321 -11.15 17.82 11.96
C LEU A 321 -10.17 18.00 10.78
N ARG A 322 -10.65 17.91 9.53
CA ARG A 322 -9.87 17.98 8.29
C ARG A 322 -8.79 16.91 8.17
N ILE A 323 -9.08 15.70 8.64
CA ILE A 323 -8.21 14.55 8.39
C ILE A 323 -8.68 13.85 7.12
N ASP A 324 -8.42 14.48 5.98
CA ASP A 324 -8.88 14.02 4.65
C ASP A 324 -8.36 12.63 4.31
N ALA A 325 -7.13 12.31 4.76
CA ALA A 325 -6.50 11.01 4.56
C ALA A 325 -7.29 9.83 5.16
N ILE A 326 -8.15 10.07 6.15
CA ILE A 326 -8.97 9.04 6.81
C ILE A 326 -10.45 9.19 6.42
N SER A 327 -10.97 10.42 6.45
CA SER A 327 -12.38 10.67 6.20
C SER A 327 -12.78 10.35 4.76
N VAL A 328 -11.94 10.64 3.75
CA VAL A 328 -12.29 10.40 2.34
C VAL A 328 -12.47 8.91 2.02
N PRO A 329 -11.50 8.00 2.34
CA PRO A 329 -11.73 6.57 2.15
C PRO A 329 -12.93 6.05 2.95
N ALA A 330 -13.15 6.54 4.17
CA ALA A 330 -14.28 6.12 5.00
C ALA A 330 -15.64 6.53 4.40
N ILE A 331 -15.75 7.74 3.84
CA ILE A 331 -16.95 8.21 3.12
C ILE A 331 -17.21 7.33 1.90
N ALA A 332 -16.16 7.03 1.11
CA ALA A 332 -16.29 6.18 -0.06
C ALA A 332 -16.78 4.77 0.31
N MET A 333 -16.26 4.18 1.40
CA MET A 333 -16.71 2.89 1.91
C MET A 333 -18.17 2.94 2.37
N LEU A 334 -18.58 3.99 3.11
CA LEU A 334 -19.98 4.17 3.52
C LEU A 334 -20.90 4.28 2.30
N GLN A 335 -20.53 5.08 1.30
CA GLN A 335 -21.29 5.21 0.06
C GLN A 335 -21.38 3.89 -0.69
N GLN A 336 -20.29 3.12 -0.76
CA GLN A 336 -20.29 1.79 -1.37
C GLN A 336 -21.26 0.84 -0.66
N VAL A 337 -21.28 0.83 0.67
CA VAL A 337 -22.23 0.02 1.46
C VAL A 337 -23.68 0.47 1.23
N LEU A 338 -23.93 1.79 1.23
CA LEU A 338 -25.27 2.34 0.98
C LEU A 338 -25.77 2.05 -0.44
N ASN A 339 -24.88 2.09 -1.44
CA ASN A 339 -25.20 1.77 -2.82
C ASN A 339 -25.37 0.26 -3.04
N ALA A 340 -24.71 -0.57 -2.23
CA ALA A 340 -24.88 -2.03 -2.28
C ALA A 340 -26.27 -2.46 -1.78
N LEU A 341 -26.91 -1.72 -0.88
CA LEU A 341 -28.24 -2.06 -0.34
C LEU A 341 -29.29 -2.24 -1.45
N PRO A 342 -29.55 -1.27 -2.34
CA PRO A 342 -30.45 -1.46 -3.48
C PRO A 342 -30.01 -2.60 -4.40
N ALA A 343 -28.71 -2.72 -4.68
CA ALA A 343 -28.16 -3.76 -5.55
C ALA A 343 -28.43 -5.17 -5.01
N ILE A 344 -28.34 -5.35 -3.68
CA ILE A 344 -28.65 -6.62 -3.01
C ILE A 344 -30.11 -7.00 -3.24
N PHE A 345 -31.05 -6.06 -3.08
CA PHE A 345 -32.46 -6.35 -3.33
C PHE A 345 -32.71 -6.76 -4.78
N THR A 346 -32.10 -6.07 -5.75
CA THR A 346 -32.22 -6.42 -7.17
C THR A 346 -31.59 -7.77 -7.50
N ALA A 347 -30.43 -8.09 -6.90
CA ALA A 347 -29.74 -9.36 -7.07
C ALA A 347 -30.59 -10.53 -6.52
N VAL A 348 -31.17 -10.36 -5.33
CA VAL A 348 -32.08 -11.34 -4.72
C VAL A 348 -33.33 -11.52 -5.58
N ALA A 349 -33.94 -10.44 -6.06
CA ALA A 349 -35.11 -10.51 -6.93
C ALA A 349 -34.82 -11.30 -8.21
N ILE A 350 -33.66 -11.09 -8.84
CA ILE A 350 -33.23 -11.83 -10.03
C ILE A 350 -33.08 -13.32 -9.73
N LEU A 351 -32.45 -13.69 -8.61
CA LEU A 351 -32.30 -15.09 -8.22
C LEU A 351 -33.64 -15.76 -7.97
N ILE A 352 -34.59 -15.07 -7.33
CA ILE A 352 -35.95 -15.57 -7.12
C ILE A 352 -36.63 -15.84 -8.47
N VAL A 353 -36.63 -14.87 -9.38
CA VAL A 353 -37.24 -15.00 -10.71
C VAL A 353 -36.58 -16.14 -11.49
N ALA A 354 -35.24 -16.19 -11.48
CA ALA A 354 -34.49 -17.24 -12.17
C ALA A 354 -34.74 -18.63 -11.61
N TYR A 355 -34.96 -18.77 -10.31
CA TYR A 355 -35.33 -20.06 -9.71
C TYR A 355 -36.68 -20.55 -10.23
N PHE A 356 -37.69 -19.69 -10.28
CA PHE A 356 -39.00 -20.05 -10.82
C PHE A 356 -38.93 -20.40 -12.31
N VAL A 357 -38.27 -19.58 -13.11
CA VAL A 357 -38.08 -19.81 -14.55
C VAL A 357 -37.24 -21.06 -14.80
N GLY A 358 -36.16 -21.24 -14.04
CA GLY A 358 -35.26 -22.38 -14.14
C GLY A 358 -35.92 -23.69 -13.77
N ARG A 359 -36.78 -23.69 -12.75
CA ARG A 359 -37.61 -24.86 -12.40
C ARG A 359 -38.58 -25.22 -13.51
N PHE A 360 -39.29 -24.23 -14.06
CA PHE A 360 -40.20 -24.47 -15.18
C PHE A 360 -39.46 -25.05 -16.40
N ILE A 361 -38.29 -24.49 -16.76
CA ILE A 361 -37.49 -24.98 -17.87
C ILE A 361 -36.96 -26.39 -17.58
N ALA A 362 -36.51 -26.68 -16.36
CA ALA A 362 -36.06 -28.02 -15.97
C ALA A 362 -37.17 -29.06 -16.12
N ASP A 363 -38.37 -28.76 -15.64
CA ASP A 363 -39.54 -29.65 -15.74
C ASP A 363 -39.93 -29.88 -17.22
N LEU A 364 -39.86 -28.83 -18.05
CA LEU A 364 -40.07 -28.91 -19.49
C LEU A 364 -39.03 -29.81 -20.17
N VAL A 365 -37.74 -29.59 -19.88
CA VAL A 365 -36.63 -30.38 -20.41
C VAL A 365 -36.78 -31.86 -20.02
N THR A 366 -37.08 -32.14 -18.75
CA THR A 366 -37.32 -33.51 -18.27
C THR A 366 -38.51 -34.16 -18.98
N SER A 367 -39.61 -33.43 -19.16
CA SER A 367 -40.80 -33.95 -19.85
C SER A 367 -40.54 -34.24 -21.32
N ILE A 368 -39.88 -33.33 -22.04
CA ILE A 368 -39.52 -33.51 -23.45
C ILE A 368 -38.57 -34.70 -23.60
N LEU A 369 -37.53 -34.78 -22.78
CA LEU A 369 -36.56 -35.89 -22.85
C LEU A 369 -37.20 -37.23 -22.47
N THR A 370 -38.10 -37.25 -21.50
CA THR A 370 -38.87 -38.46 -21.16
C THR A 370 -39.73 -38.92 -22.34
N ASN A 371 -40.44 -38.00 -22.98
CA ASN A 371 -41.29 -38.29 -24.14
C ASN A 371 -40.50 -38.76 -25.37
N LEU A 372 -39.25 -38.29 -25.52
CA LEU A 372 -38.31 -38.75 -26.55
C LEU A 372 -37.69 -40.12 -26.24
N GLY A 373 -37.98 -40.71 -25.07
CA GLY A 373 -37.43 -42.00 -24.65
C GLY A 373 -36.02 -41.93 -24.09
N PHE A 374 -35.53 -40.75 -23.68
CA PHE A 374 -34.18 -40.54 -23.15
C PHE A 374 -33.88 -41.35 -21.88
N ASN A 375 -34.90 -41.84 -21.18
CA ASN A 375 -34.73 -42.70 -20.01
C ASN A 375 -34.00 -44.02 -20.33
N ASN A 376 -34.02 -44.44 -21.60
CA ASN A 376 -33.33 -45.64 -22.08
C ASN A 376 -31.91 -45.35 -22.62
N ILE A 377 -31.41 -44.12 -22.50
CA ILE A 377 -30.15 -43.72 -23.14
C ILE A 377 -28.95 -44.56 -22.67
N PHE A 378 -28.90 -44.96 -21.40
CA PHE A 378 -27.81 -45.81 -20.91
C PHE A 378 -27.81 -47.20 -21.55
N THR A 379 -28.98 -47.76 -21.83
CA THR A 379 -29.12 -49.02 -22.57
C THR A 379 -28.63 -48.86 -24.01
N ILE A 380 -28.95 -47.74 -24.66
CA ILE A 380 -28.47 -47.40 -26.03
C ILE A 380 -26.94 -47.21 -26.05
N LEU A 381 -26.38 -46.62 -25.00
CA LEU A 381 -24.94 -46.44 -24.80
C LEU A 381 -24.22 -47.74 -24.40
N GLY A 382 -24.93 -48.88 -24.33
CA GLY A 382 -24.34 -50.18 -23.99
C GLY A 382 -23.85 -50.26 -22.53
N LEU A 383 -24.37 -49.39 -21.66
CA LEU A 383 -24.13 -49.40 -20.23
C LEU A 383 -25.26 -50.18 -19.55
N THR A 384 -24.91 -51.15 -18.71
CA THR A 384 -25.90 -51.93 -17.98
C THR A 384 -26.64 -51.02 -17.00
N THR A 385 -27.96 -50.90 -17.17
CA THR A 385 -28.78 -50.16 -16.21
C THR A 385 -28.68 -50.89 -14.87
N PRO A 386 -28.27 -50.24 -13.76
CA PRO A 386 -28.20 -50.89 -12.47
C PRO A 386 -29.58 -51.44 -12.12
N SER A 387 -29.71 -52.76 -12.14
CA SER A 387 -30.98 -53.42 -11.88
C SER A 387 -31.35 -53.18 -10.42
N ARG A 388 -32.58 -52.70 -10.21
CA ARG A 388 -33.20 -52.52 -8.89
C ARG A 388 -33.19 -53.86 -8.16
N ARG A 389 -32.23 -54.08 -7.26
CA ARG A 389 -32.36 -55.12 -6.25
C ARG A 389 -33.45 -54.65 -5.30
N ILE A 390 -34.66 -55.19 -5.43
CA ILE A 390 -35.69 -55.04 -4.43
C ILE A 390 -35.23 -55.88 -3.23
N GLU A 391 -34.52 -55.26 -2.30
CA GLU A 391 -34.42 -55.82 -0.96
C GLU A 391 -35.75 -55.56 -0.27
N ILE A 392 -36.52 -56.62 -0.08
CA ILE A 392 -37.70 -56.58 0.78
C ILE A 392 -37.17 -56.54 2.22
N SER A 393 -36.88 -55.34 2.71
CA SER A 393 -36.53 -55.11 4.11
C SER A 393 -37.81 -55.22 4.95
N THR A 394 -37.89 -56.19 5.85
CA THR A 394 -38.98 -56.36 6.84
C THR A 394 -38.93 -55.36 8.00
N GLU A 395 -38.03 -54.38 7.98
CA GLU A 395 -37.94 -53.33 9.00
C GLU A 395 -38.41 -51.97 8.44
N PRO A 396 -39.37 -51.31 9.12
CA PRO A 396 -39.70 -49.94 8.78
C PRO A 396 -38.53 -49.08 9.26
N THR A 397 -38.06 -48.19 8.39
CA THR A 397 -37.16 -47.03 8.65
C THR A 397 -35.77 -47.14 8.02
N THR A 398 -35.70 -47.05 6.70
CA THR A 398 -34.63 -46.29 6.04
C THR A 398 -35.21 -45.58 4.81
N ALA A 399 -34.91 -44.29 4.69
CA ALA A 399 -35.41 -43.42 3.63
C ALA A 399 -35.02 -43.99 2.26
N HIS A 400 -36.01 -44.39 1.47
CA HIS A 400 -35.82 -44.74 0.06
C HIS A 400 -35.28 -43.51 -0.66
N ILE A 401 -34.02 -43.51 -1.09
CA ILE A 401 -33.53 -42.49 -2.02
C ILE A 401 -34.16 -42.84 -3.38
N PRO A 402 -35.08 -42.00 -3.92
CA PRO A 402 -35.65 -42.28 -5.23
C PRO A 402 -34.54 -42.26 -6.27
N SER A 403 -34.38 -43.36 -7.00
CA SER A 403 -33.48 -43.44 -8.15
C SER A 403 -33.97 -42.46 -9.22
N ARG A 404 -33.24 -41.36 -9.41
CA ARG A 404 -33.56 -40.33 -10.41
C ARG A 404 -33.39 -40.89 -11.82
N THR A 405 -34.33 -40.58 -12.72
CA THR A 405 -34.22 -40.96 -14.13
C THR A 405 -33.16 -40.11 -14.86
N PRO A 406 -32.58 -40.58 -15.98
CA PRO A 406 -31.61 -39.80 -16.75
C PRO A 406 -32.16 -38.45 -17.25
N SER A 407 -33.43 -38.39 -17.62
CA SER A 407 -34.11 -37.15 -18.04
C SER A 407 -34.30 -36.16 -16.87
N GLU A 408 -34.58 -36.63 -15.66
CA GLU A 408 -34.59 -35.81 -14.45
C GLU A 408 -33.20 -35.24 -14.15
N PHE A 409 -32.14 -36.04 -14.34
CA PHE A 409 -30.77 -35.57 -14.14
C PHE A 409 -30.44 -34.40 -15.09
N VAL A 410 -30.79 -34.52 -16.37
CA VAL A 410 -30.58 -33.43 -17.34
C VAL A 410 -31.43 -32.20 -16.99
N GLY A 411 -32.66 -32.37 -16.49
CA GLY A 411 -33.48 -31.27 -15.98
C GLY A 411 -32.81 -30.54 -14.79
N ILE A 412 -32.27 -31.28 -13.83
CA ILE A 412 -31.52 -30.69 -12.71
C ILE A 412 -30.27 -29.96 -13.20
N VAL A 413 -29.53 -30.52 -14.15
CA VAL A 413 -28.37 -29.86 -14.78
C VAL A 413 -28.79 -28.56 -15.47
N ALA A 414 -29.94 -28.53 -16.15
CA ALA A 414 -30.48 -27.32 -16.76
C ALA A 414 -30.85 -26.27 -15.69
N LEU A 415 -31.48 -26.67 -14.59
CA LEU A 415 -31.77 -25.78 -13.45
C LEU A 415 -30.49 -25.18 -12.87
N VAL A 416 -29.48 -26.02 -12.61
CA VAL A 416 -28.18 -25.56 -12.08
C VAL A 416 -27.52 -24.60 -13.05
N GLY A 417 -27.53 -24.89 -14.35
CA GLY A 417 -27.01 -23.98 -15.38
C GLY A 417 -27.70 -22.62 -15.34
N ILE A 418 -29.03 -22.59 -15.37
CA ILE A 418 -29.81 -21.35 -15.31
C ILE A 418 -29.53 -20.57 -14.02
N MET A 419 -29.46 -21.25 -12.88
CA MET A 419 -29.12 -20.63 -11.60
C MET A 419 -27.70 -20.07 -11.57
N LEU A 420 -26.72 -20.76 -12.18
CA LEU A 420 -25.36 -20.26 -12.30
C LEU A 420 -25.29 -18.99 -13.18
N PHE A 421 -25.98 -18.96 -14.32
CA PHE A 421 -26.08 -17.75 -15.15
C PHE A 421 -26.78 -16.61 -14.40
N ALA A 422 -27.87 -16.89 -13.69
CA ALA A 422 -28.56 -15.90 -12.87
C ALA A 422 -27.69 -15.37 -11.73
N THR A 423 -26.84 -16.22 -11.14
CA THR A 423 -25.87 -15.82 -10.12
C THR A 423 -24.82 -14.87 -10.70
N VAL A 424 -24.33 -15.10 -11.92
CA VAL A 424 -23.45 -14.14 -12.60
C VAL A 424 -24.13 -12.79 -12.78
N ALA A 425 -25.39 -12.77 -13.24
CA ALA A 425 -26.16 -11.54 -13.39
C ALA A 425 -26.38 -10.82 -12.04
N ALA A 426 -26.74 -11.56 -10.99
CA ALA A 426 -26.94 -11.05 -9.65
C ALA A 426 -25.66 -10.44 -9.06
N VAL A 427 -24.52 -11.14 -9.18
CA VAL A 427 -23.22 -10.66 -8.69
C VAL A 427 -22.71 -9.46 -9.49
N ASN A 428 -22.97 -9.42 -10.80
CA ASN A 428 -22.63 -8.27 -11.64
C ASN A 428 -23.36 -7.00 -11.17
N ILE A 429 -24.62 -7.12 -10.74
CA ILE A 429 -25.39 -6.00 -10.20
C ILE A 429 -24.86 -5.49 -8.86
N LEU A 430 -24.29 -6.38 -8.04
CA LEU A 430 -23.57 -5.97 -6.82
C LEU A 430 -22.32 -5.12 -7.13
N ASN A 431 -21.89 -5.06 -8.39
CA ASN A 431 -20.74 -4.30 -8.86
C ASN A 431 -19.44 -4.67 -8.14
N ILE A 432 -19.20 -5.97 -7.96
CA ILE A 432 -17.97 -6.52 -7.36
C ILE A 432 -17.23 -7.34 -8.43
N PRO A 433 -16.35 -6.73 -9.25
CA PRO A 433 -15.73 -7.38 -10.41
C PRO A 433 -15.01 -8.68 -10.10
N ALA A 434 -14.33 -8.75 -8.94
CA ALA A 434 -13.64 -9.95 -8.49
C ALA A 434 -14.61 -11.13 -8.29
N LEU A 435 -15.76 -10.90 -7.65
CA LEU A 435 -16.76 -11.94 -7.47
C LEU A 435 -17.39 -12.35 -8.81
N THR A 436 -17.69 -11.39 -9.68
CA THR A 436 -18.24 -11.69 -11.02
C THR A 436 -17.28 -12.56 -11.82
N ALA A 437 -15.97 -12.27 -11.79
CA ALA A 437 -14.96 -13.06 -12.47
C ALA A 437 -14.90 -14.50 -11.92
N LEU A 438 -14.97 -14.66 -10.60
CA LEU A 438 -14.98 -15.98 -9.96
C LEU A 438 -16.21 -16.80 -10.36
N VAL A 439 -17.42 -16.23 -10.25
CA VAL A 439 -18.65 -16.94 -10.62
C VAL A 439 -18.67 -17.23 -12.11
N SER A 440 -18.28 -16.28 -12.97
CA SER A 440 -18.17 -16.49 -14.42
C SER A 440 -17.18 -17.60 -14.76
N GLY A 441 -16.05 -17.68 -14.04
CA GLY A 441 -15.10 -18.78 -14.19
C GLY A 441 -15.73 -20.14 -13.90
N ILE A 442 -16.54 -20.23 -12.84
CA ILE A 442 -17.31 -21.45 -12.51
C ILE A 442 -18.30 -21.80 -13.63
N VAL A 443 -19.00 -20.83 -14.20
CA VAL A 443 -19.92 -21.06 -15.34
C VAL A 443 -19.18 -21.61 -16.56
N ILE A 444 -18.00 -21.07 -16.87
CA ILE A 444 -17.16 -21.55 -17.98
C ILE A 444 -16.72 -23.00 -17.74
N ILE A 445 -16.25 -23.30 -16.52
CA ILE A 445 -15.84 -24.67 -16.16
C ILE A 445 -17.03 -25.63 -16.25
N PHE A 446 -18.20 -25.25 -15.74
CA PHE A 446 -19.43 -26.03 -15.86
C PHE A 446 -19.80 -26.30 -17.32
N GLY A 447 -19.75 -25.27 -18.18
CA GLY A 447 -20.00 -25.41 -19.61
C GLY A 447 -19.00 -26.35 -20.31
N ARG A 448 -17.72 -26.29 -19.95
CA ARG A 448 -16.67 -27.22 -20.44
C ARG A 448 -16.93 -28.65 -20.00
N ILE A 449 -17.35 -28.85 -18.75
CA ILE A 449 -17.72 -30.16 -18.22
C ILE A 449 -18.89 -30.74 -19.02
N LEU A 450 -19.96 -29.97 -19.21
CA LEU A 450 -21.11 -30.42 -20.00
C LEU A 450 -20.74 -30.73 -21.45
N ALA A 451 -19.95 -29.87 -22.10
CA ALA A 451 -19.48 -30.12 -23.46
C ALA A 451 -18.65 -31.41 -23.55
N GLY A 452 -17.74 -31.65 -22.61
CA GLY A 452 -16.96 -32.88 -22.54
C GLY A 452 -17.83 -34.12 -22.32
N LEU A 453 -18.83 -34.05 -21.44
CA LEU A 453 -19.78 -35.14 -21.22
C LEU A 453 -20.61 -35.45 -22.48
N VAL A 454 -21.03 -34.42 -23.22
CA VAL A 454 -21.75 -34.60 -24.50
C VAL A 454 -20.86 -35.26 -25.55
N ILE A 455 -19.62 -34.79 -25.72
CA ILE A 455 -18.64 -35.40 -26.62
C ILE A 455 -18.41 -36.87 -26.24
N PHE A 456 -18.25 -37.14 -24.95
CA PHE A 456 -18.06 -38.50 -24.45
C PHE A 456 -19.26 -39.40 -24.75
N ALA A 457 -20.48 -38.92 -24.48
CA ALA A 457 -21.71 -39.66 -24.75
C ALA A 457 -21.88 -39.97 -26.25
N ILE A 458 -21.65 -39.00 -27.12
CA ILE A 458 -21.70 -39.20 -28.58
C ILE A 458 -20.65 -40.22 -29.02
N GLY A 459 -19.43 -40.12 -28.49
CA GLY A 459 -18.38 -41.04 -28.88
C GLY A 459 -18.56 -42.47 -28.36
N LEU A 460 -19.17 -42.67 -27.18
CA LEU A 460 -19.60 -43.99 -26.72
C LEU A 460 -20.64 -44.60 -27.67
N PHE A 461 -21.60 -43.79 -28.13
CA PHE A 461 -22.58 -44.22 -29.13
C PHE A 461 -21.90 -44.66 -30.43
N LEU A 462 -20.96 -43.86 -30.95
CA LEU A 462 -20.18 -44.21 -32.15
C LEU A 462 -19.33 -45.47 -31.97
N ALA A 463 -18.73 -45.67 -30.80
CA ALA A 463 -17.94 -46.86 -30.50
C ALA A 463 -18.78 -48.14 -30.56
N ASN A 464 -19.99 -48.10 -30.00
CA ASN A 464 -20.91 -49.24 -30.05
C ASN A 464 -21.49 -49.46 -31.45
N LEU A 465 -21.76 -48.38 -32.19
CA LEU A 465 -22.19 -48.48 -33.59
C LEU A 465 -21.13 -49.17 -34.44
N ALA A 466 -19.87 -48.76 -34.32
CA ALA A 466 -18.75 -49.40 -35.01
C ALA A 466 -18.62 -50.88 -34.63
N PHE A 467 -18.72 -51.21 -33.34
CA PHE A 467 -18.70 -52.60 -32.86
C PHE A 467 -19.79 -53.45 -33.53
N ASN A 468 -21.02 -52.95 -33.53
CA ASN A 468 -22.18 -53.66 -34.08
C ASN A 468 -22.07 -53.84 -35.61
N ILE A 469 -21.63 -52.80 -36.34
CA ILE A 469 -21.44 -52.89 -37.79
C ILE A 469 -20.36 -53.94 -38.12
N ILE A 470 -19.21 -53.88 -37.44
CA ILE A 470 -18.10 -54.81 -37.72
C ILE A 470 -18.50 -56.24 -37.40
N THR A 471 -19.09 -56.49 -36.22
CA THR A 471 -19.55 -57.83 -35.80
C THR A 471 -20.63 -58.41 -36.72
N SER A 472 -21.47 -57.56 -37.32
CA SER A 472 -22.50 -58.00 -38.27
C SER A 472 -21.99 -58.48 -39.64
N SER A 473 -20.70 -58.29 -39.94
CA SER A 473 -20.09 -58.61 -41.24
C SER A 473 -19.91 -60.11 -41.51
N GLY A 474 -20.12 -60.98 -40.51
CA GLY A 474 -20.11 -62.45 -40.66
C GLY A 474 -18.73 -63.10 -40.80
N GLU A 475 -17.63 -62.34 -40.74
CA GLU A 475 -16.28 -62.91 -40.76
C GLU A 475 -15.91 -63.61 -39.45
N ARG A 476 -15.07 -64.66 -39.54
CA ARG A 476 -14.61 -65.46 -38.40
C ARG A 476 -13.83 -64.65 -37.34
N GLN A 477 -13.37 -63.44 -37.68
CA GLN A 477 -12.60 -62.53 -36.83
C GLN A 477 -13.33 -61.20 -36.54
N ALA A 478 -14.58 -61.05 -36.99
CA ALA A 478 -15.35 -59.83 -36.88
C ALA A 478 -15.54 -59.37 -35.42
N GLU A 479 -15.64 -60.30 -34.46
CA GLU A 479 -15.79 -59.99 -33.04
C GLU A 479 -14.55 -59.33 -32.43
N ILE A 480 -13.37 -59.86 -32.75
CA ILE A 480 -12.10 -59.32 -32.26
C ILE A 480 -11.86 -57.93 -32.88
N LEU A 481 -12.10 -57.81 -34.20
CA LEU A 481 -11.92 -56.54 -34.90
C LEU A 481 -12.90 -55.47 -34.41
N GLY A 482 -14.15 -55.86 -34.14
CA GLY A 482 -15.16 -54.99 -33.55
C GLY A 482 -14.77 -54.50 -32.16
N GLN A 483 -14.29 -55.40 -31.29
CA GLN A 483 -13.87 -55.05 -29.93
C GLN A 483 -12.66 -54.11 -29.93
N VAL A 484 -11.67 -54.35 -30.81
CA VAL A 484 -10.51 -53.46 -30.99
C VAL A 484 -10.95 -52.08 -31.46
N ALA A 485 -11.84 -52.00 -32.45
CA ALA A 485 -12.38 -50.74 -32.93
C ALA A 485 -13.13 -49.97 -31.83
N ARG A 486 -13.96 -50.66 -31.04
CA ARG A 486 -14.68 -50.07 -29.90
C ARG A 486 -13.72 -49.48 -28.87
N ILE A 487 -12.71 -50.24 -28.45
CA ILE A 487 -11.72 -49.79 -27.46
C ILE A 487 -10.93 -48.59 -27.99
N ALA A 488 -10.53 -48.62 -29.26
CA ALA A 488 -9.82 -47.53 -29.90
C ALA A 488 -10.64 -46.23 -29.93
N ILE A 489 -11.93 -46.32 -30.31
CA ILE A 489 -12.83 -45.16 -30.33
C ILE A 489 -13.08 -44.65 -28.91
N ILE A 490 -13.31 -45.52 -27.91
CA ILE A 490 -13.49 -45.11 -26.51
C ILE A 490 -12.24 -44.39 -26.00
N ALA A 491 -11.05 -44.91 -26.26
CA ALA A 491 -9.80 -44.28 -25.83
C ALA A 491 -9.63 -42.87 -26.44
N LEU A 492 -9.89 -42.74 -27.75
CA LEU A 492 -9.85 -41.47 -28.48
C LEU A 492 -10.88 -40.46 -27.93
N VAL A 493 -12.14 -40.89 -27.79
CA VAL A 493 -13.24 -40.06 -27.30
C VAL A 493 -13.02 -39.63 -25.85
N SER A 494 -12.48 -40.51 -25.00
CA SER A 494 -12.13 -40.18 -23.62
C SER A 494 -11.09 -39.08 -23.57
N ALA A 495 -10.05 -39.16 -24.41
CA ALA A 495 -9.03 -38.12 -24.51
C ALA A 495 -9.63 -36.79 -24.99
N MET A 496 -10.46 -36.81 -26.04
CA MET A 496 -11.17 -35.61 -26.53
C MET A 496 -12.10 -34.99 -25.49
N ALA A 497 -12.83 -35.81 -24.74
CA ALA A 497 -13.71 -35.35 -23.67
C ALA A 497 -12.91 -34.70 -22.52
N LEU A 498 -11.82 -35.34 -22.05
CA LEU A 498 -10.94 -34.77 -21.02
C LEU A 498 -10.30 -33.45 -21.48
N GLN A 499 -9.90 -33.37 -22.75
CA GLN A 499 -9.38 -32.15 -23.37
C GLN A 499 -10.44 -31.03 -23.36
N GLN A 500 -11.70 -31.33 -23.71
CA GLN A 500 -12.79 -30.35 -23.70
C GLN A 500 -13.11 -29.84 -22.30
N ILE A 501 -13.06 -30.71 -21.29
CA ILE A 501 -13.24 -30.32 -19.88
C ILE A 501 -12.12 -29.36 -19.44
N GLY A 502 -10.96 -29.42 -20.08
CA GLY A 502 -9.79 -28.58 -19.77
C GLY A 502 -8.91 -29.17 -18.67
N VAL A 503 -9.03 -30.47 -18.38
CA VAL A 503 -8.19 -31.16 -17.41
C VAL A 503 -6.85 -31.45 -18.07
N ALA A 504 -5.83 -30.66 -17.74
CA ALA A 504 -4.45 -30.83 -18.17
C ALA A 504 -4.35 -31.19 -19.67
N SER A 505 -4.92 -30.36 -20.53
CA SER A 505 -5.01 -30.60 -21.98
C SER A 505 -3.66 -30.98 -22.60
N ASP A 506 -2.57 -30.36 -22.12
CA ASP A 506 -1.22 -30.65 -22.62
C ASP A 506 -0.74 -32.05 -22.23
N ILE A 507 -1.05 -32.49 -21.01
CA ILE A 507 -0.74 -33.85 -20.54
C ILE A 507 -1.54 -34.87 -21.35
N VAL A 508 -2.84 -34.62 -21.57
CA VAL A 508 -3.69 -35.52 -22.36
C VAL A 508 -3.22 -35.59 -23.81
N ASN A 509 -2.92 -34.46 -24.44
CA ASN A 509 -2.41 -34.38 -25.80
C ASN A 509 -1.08 -35.10 -25.95
N LEU A 510 -0.15 -34.89 -25.01
CA LEU A 510 1.16 -35.53 -25.03
C LEU A 510 1.03 -37.03 -24.78
N ALA A 511 0.27 -37.46 -23.77
CA ALA A 511 0.10 -38.87 -23.44
C ALA A 511 -0.54 -39.64 -24.61
N PHE A 512 -1.61 -39.09 -25.20
CA PHE A 512 -2.27 -39.72 -26.34
C PHE A 512 -1.41 -39.67 -27.60
N GLY A 513 -0.74 -38.55 -27.87
CA GLY A 513 0.19 -38.40 -28.98
C GLY A 513 1.36 -39.39 -28.90
N LEU A 514 1.95 -39.56 -27.71
CA LEU A 514 3.00 -40.55 -27.47
C LEU A 514 2.47 -41.98 -27.57
N LEU A 515 1.27 -42.27 -27.07
CA LEU A 515 0.66 -43.59 -27.14
C LEU A 515 0.39 -43.98 -28.61
N LEU A 516 -0.25 -43.10 -29.38
CA LEU A 516 -0.46 -43.34 -30.81
C LEU A 516 0.86 -43.40 -31.57
N GLY A 517 1.83 -42.54 -31.23
CA GLY A 517 3.17 -42.58 -31.79
C GLY A 517 3.87 -43.92 -31.52
N ALA A 518 3.79 -44.44 -30.29
CA ALA A 518 4.36 -45.73 -29.91
C ALA A 518 3.69 -46.90 -30.64
N ILE A 519 2.35 -46.89 -30.76
CA ILE A 519 1.61 -47.89 -31.54
C ILE A 519 2.00 -47.83 -33.02
N ALA A 520 2.08 -46.62 -33.60
CA ALA A 520 2.49 -46.44 -34.99
C ALA A 520 3.90 -46.97 -35.24
N VAL A 521 4.85 -46.67 -34.35
CA VAL A 521 6.22 -47.20 -34.41
C VAL A 521 6.24 -48.71 -34.23
N ALA A 522 5.48 -49.26 -33.29
CA ALA A 522 5.40 -50.71 -33.07
C ALA A 522 4.85 -51.45 -34.31
N ILE A 523 3.80 -50.92 -34.94
CA ILE A 523 3.24 -51.47 -36.19
C ILE A 523 4.27 -51.35 -37.32
N ALA A 524 4.90 -50.19 -37.48
CA ALA A 524 5.92 -49.97 -38.50
C ALA A 524 7.10 -50.94 -38.35
N LEU A 525 7.56 -51.19 -37.12
CA LEU A 525 8.61 -52.16 -36.83
C LEU A 525 8.15 -53.60 -37.06
N ALA A 526 6.94 -53.97 -36.63
CA ALA A 526 6.39 -55.32 -36.82
C ALA A 526 6.25 -55.68 -38.31
N PHE A 527 5.70 -54.77 -39.12
CA PHE A 527 5.61 -54.95 -40.57
C PHE A 527 6.97 -54.86 -41.27
N GLY A 528 7.81 -53.90 -40.88
CA GLY A 528 9.12 -53.70 -41.50
C GLY A 528 10.08 -54.87 -41.28
N LEU A 529 10.09 -55.44 -40.07
CA LEU A 529 10.92 -56.61 -39.76
C LEU A 529 10.27 -57.91 -40.24
N GLY A 530 8.95 -58.08 -40.07
CA GLY A 530 8.23 -59.30 -40.45
C GLY A 530 8.05 -59.48 -41.96
N GLY A 531 7.91 -58.39 -42.72
CA GLY A 531 7.76 -58.41 -44.19
C GLY A 531 9.07 -58.48 -44.95
N ARG A 532 10.22 -58.44 -44.26
CA ARG A 532 11.56 -58.36 -44.88
C ARG A 532 11.82 -59.51 -45.86
N ASP A 533 11.43 -60.72 -45.48
CA ASP A 533 11.75 -61.91 -46.26
C ASP A 533 10.82 -62.02 -47.48
N ILE A 534 9.53 -61.70 -47.34
CA ILE A 534 8.57 -61.62 -48.46
C ILE A 534 8.98 -60.52 -49.45
N ALA A 535 9.37 -59.34 -48.95
CA ALA A 535 9.85 -58.26 -49.80
C ALA A 535 11.13 -58.65 -50.56
N ARG A 536 12.04 -59.40 -49.92
CA ARG A 536 13.24 -59.92 -50.56
C ARG A 536 12.91 -60.90 -51.69
N GLU A 537 12.03 -61.86 -51.41
CA GLU A 537 11.59 -62.86 -52.41
C GLU A 537 10.91 -62.18 -53.60
N GLN A 538 9.98 -61.25 -53.37
CA GLN A 538 9.28 -60.55 -54.44
C GLN A 538 10.21 -59.70 -55.31
N VAL A 539 11.19 -59.02 -54.69
CA VAL A 539 12.21 -58.24 -55.42
C VAL A 539 13.13 -59.16 -56.22
N GLN A 540 13.51 -60.32 -55.68
CA GLN A 540 14.31 -61.32 -56.40
C GLN A 540 13.54 -61.92 -57.59
N GLU A 541 12.27 -62.25 -57.41
CA GLU A 541 11.40 -62.78 -58.45
C GLU A 541 11.21 -61.75 -59.57
N TRP A 542 11.00 -60.48 -59.21
CA TRP A 542 10.93 -59.37 -60.16
C TRP A 542 12.25 -59.20 -60.92
N LEU A 543 13.39 -59.22 -60.22
CA LEU A 543 14.72 -59.13 -60.84
C LEU A 543 14.99 -60.30 -61.80
N ASN A 544 14.55 -61.52 -61.45
CA ASN A 544 14.69 -62.70 -62.28
C ASN A 544 13.82 -62.63 -63.54
N SER A 545 12.62 -62.04 -63.44
CA SER A 545 11.73 -61.83 -64.60
C SER A 545 12.34 -60.89 -65.65
N PHE A 546 13.21 -59.96 -65.26
CA PHE A 546 13.97 -59.11 -66.19
C PHE A 546 15.19 -59.82 -66.77
N LYS A 547 15.85 -60.71 -66.01
CA LYS A 547 17.01 -61.48 -66.50
C LYS A 547 16.63 -62.62 -67.46
N GLY A 548 15.41 -63.16 -67.37
CA GLY A 548 14.92 -64.21 -68.26
C GLY A 548 14.42 -63.74 -69.64
N ARG A 549 14.63 -62.47 -70.00
CA ARG A 549 14.11 -61.84 -71.24
C ARG A 549 15.19 -61.49 -72.28
N ASN A 550 16.40 -62.05 -72.17
CA ASN A 550 17.45 -61.94 -73.19
C ASN A 550 17.78 -63.29 -73.80
#